data_AF-W7T5I1-F1
#
_entry.id   AF-W7T5I1-F1
#
_cell.length_a   1.000
_cell.length_b   1.000
_cell.length_c   1.000
_cell.angle_alpha   90.00
_cell.angle_beta   90.00
_cell.angle_gamma   90.00
#
_symmetry.space_group_name_H-M   'P 1'
#
loop_
_entity.id
_entity.type
_entity.pdbx_description
1 polymer ?
#
loop_
_entity_poly.entity_id
_entity_poly.type
_entity_poly.pdbx_seq_one_letter_code
_entity_poly.pdbx_strand_id
1 'polypeptide(L)'
;MKTNIGVALNQRYPDEVPTIQIRDLPDDTYRTIRLRAEGAGQSIQAYMRDQVIAIAAKKTKEEVIAVIEAGLAESGGADPDKILAYRDEERP
;
A
#
# COMPACT_ATOMS: atom_id res chain seq x y z
N MET A 1 -0.89 -54.01 -4.64
CA MET A 1 -2.12 -53.25 -4.36
C MET A 1 -2.08 -52.69 -2.95
N LYS A 2 -1.65 -51.43 -2.79
CA LYS A 2 -2.00 -50.54 -1.66
C LYS A 2 -1.89 -49.10 -2.16
N THR A 3 -3.03 -48.48 -2.37
CA THR A 3 -3.20 -47.05 -2.67
C THR A 3 -3.05 -46.30 -1.35
N ASN A 4 -2.11 -45.36 -1.26
CA ASN A 4 -2.08 -44.40 -0.15
C ASN A 4 -2.44 -43.02 -0.70
N ILE A 5 -3.70 -42.67 -0.45
CA ILE A 5 -4.27 -41.34 -0.60
C ILE A 5 -3.68 -40.48 0.52
N GLY A 6 -2.58 -39.81 0.22
CA GLY A 6 -2.03 -38.73 1.05
C GLY A 6 -2.72 -37.43 0.68
N VAL A 7 -3.75 -37.08 1.45
CA VAL A 7 -4.54 -35.85 1.35
C VAL A 7 -3.61 -34.63 1.28
N ALA A 8 -3.78 -33.84 0.22
CA ALA A 8 -3.08 -32.58 0.01
C ALA A 8 -3.51 -31.55 1.08
N LEU A 9 -2.74 -31.46 2.16
CA LEU A 9 -2.76 -30.32 3.08
C LEU A 9 -1.50 -29.48 2.87
N ASN A 10 -1.18 -29.14 1.63
CA ASN A 10 -0.19 -28.10 1.35
C ASN A 10 -0.93 -26.77 1.21
N GLN A 11 -1.50 -26.30 2.34
CA GLN A 11 -1.74 -24.87 2.49
C GLN A 11 -0.38 -24.20 2.32
N ARG A 12 -0.18 -23.56 1.16
CA ARG A 12 0.94 -22.65 0.88
C ARG A 12 1.06 -21.67 2.05
N TYR A 13 1.93 -21.99 3.00
CA TYR A 13 2.68 -20.94 3.65
C TYR A 13 3.42 -20.22 2.51
N PRO A 14 3.32 -18.89 2.37
CA PRO A 14 4.17 -18.20 1.41
C PRO A 14 5.60 -18.59 1.75
N ASP A 15 6.26 -19.32 0.83
CA ASP A 15 7.46 -20.10 1.13
C ASP A 15 8.63 -19.23 1.65
N GLU A 16 8.56 -17.91 1.52
CA GLU A 16 9.42 -16.95 2.21
C GLU A 16 8.65 -15.70 2.66
N VAL A 17 8.81 -15.32 3.92
CA VAL A 17 8.48 -13.96 4.39
C VAL A 17 9.61 -13.02 3.97
N PRO A 18 9.35 -12.03 3.08
CA PRO A 18 10.40 -11.13 2.61
C PRO A 18 10.99 -10.35 3.79
N THR A 19 12.31 -10.33 3.90
CA THR A 19 13.02 -9.59 4.95
C THR A 19 13.84 -8.45 4.34
N ILE A 20 13.87 -7.32 5.04
CA ILE A 20 14.67 -6.16 4.67
C ILE A 20 15.66 -5.90 5.80
N GLN A 21 16.94 -5.79 5.46
CA GLN A 21 18.03 -5.44 6.38
C GLN A 21 18.48 -4.01 6.10
N ILE A 22 18.39 -3.14 7.11
CA ILE A 22 18.87 -1.76 7.03
C ILE A 22 20.23 -1.71 7.74
N ARG A 23 21.28 -1.37 6.99
CA ARG A 23 22.67 -1.31 7.47
C ARG A 23 23.10 0.14 7.67
N ASP A 24 24.15 0.30 8.48
CA ASP A 24 24.85 1.57 8.68
C ASP A 24 23.93 2.71 9.15
N LEU A 25 22.97 2.38 10.02
CA LEU A 25 22.05 3.36 10.59
C LEU A 25 22.78 4.21 11.62
N PRO A 26 22.79 5.56 11.49
CA PRO A 26 23.35 6.42 12.51
C PRO A 26 22.69 6.22 13.89
N ASP A 27 23.48 6.30 14.96
CA ASP A 27 23.04 6.02 16.33
C ASP A 27 21.87 6.90 16.79
N ASP A 28 21.89 8.17 16.39
CA ASP A 28 20.84 9.15 16.70
C ASP A 28 19.49 8.80 16.03
N THR A 29 19.57 8.27 14.81
CA THR A 29 18.43 7.80 14.03
C THR A 29 17.86 6.53 14.66
N TYR A 30 18.72 5.56 15.01
CA TYR A 30 18.31 4.36 15.73
C TYR A 30 17.61 4.70 17.05
N ARG A 31 18.19 5.61 17.84
CA ARG A 31 17.62 6.06 19.12
C ARG A 31 16.24 6.71 18.94
N THR A 32 16.09 7.55 17.92
CA THR A 32 14.82 8.20 17.60
C THR A 32 13.74 7.17 17.25
N ILE A 33 14.07 6.18 16.41
CA ILE A 33 13.14 5.11 16.03
C ILE A 33 12.76 4.29 17.26
N ARG A 34 13.72 3.95 18.12
CA ARG A 34 13.48 3.21 19.35
C ARG A 34 12.52 3.94 20.28
N LEU A 35 12.76 5.22 20.55
CA LEU A 35 11.88 6.02 21.42
C LEU A 35 10.45 6.12 20.86
N ARG A 36 10.30 6.24 19.54
CA ARG A 36 8.98 6.26 18.89
C ARG A 36 8.27 4.91 18.99
N ALA A 37 8.99 3.80 18.79
CA ALA A 37 8.45 2.46 18.93
C ALA A 37 8.01 2.19 20.38
N GLU A 38 8.84 2.56 21.36
CA GLU A 38 8.52 2.48 22.79
C GLU A 38 7.28 3.32 23.13
N GLY A 39 7.20 4.56 22.63
CA GLY A 39 6.03 5.43 22.80
C GLY A 39 4.75 4.88 22.16
N ALA A 40 4.87 4.07 21.11
CA ALA A 40 3.76 3.36 20.48
C ALA A 40 3.44 2.00 21.13
N GLY A 41 4.21 1.56 22.13
CA GLY A 41 4.07 0.23 22.74
C GLY A 41 4.41 -0.93 21.80
N GLN A 42 5.24 -0.68 20.77
CA GLN A 42 5.60 -1.64 19.75
C GLN A 42 7.07 -2.07 19.87
N SER A 43 7.39 -3.28 19.40
CA SER A 43 8.78 -3.61 19.11
C SER A 43 9.28 -2.77 17.94
N ILE A 44 10.59 -2.49 17.89
CA ILE A 44 11.21 -1.73 16.79
C ILE A 44 10.88 -2.36 15.42
N GLN A 45 10.91 -3.70 15.32
CA GLN A 45 10.59 -4.40 14.08
C GLN A 45 9.13 -4.19 13.65
N ALA A 46 8.17 -4.28 14.58
CA ALA A 46 6.77 -4.03 14.27
C ALA A 46 6.54 -2.59 13.84
N TYR A 47 7.13 -1.63 14.57
CA TYR A 47 7.05 -0.21 14.23
C TYR A 47 7.58 0.06 12.82
N MET A 48 8.78 -0.45 12.50
CA MET A 48 9.39 -0.26 11.17
C MET A 48 8.60 -0.93 10.05
N ARG A 49 8.03 -2.10 10.29
CA ARG A 49 7.13 -2.75 9.32
C ARG A 49 5.95 -1.84 8.99
N ASP A 50 5.31 -1.27 10.01
CA ASP A 50 4.15 -0.38 9.81
C ASP A 50 4.56 0.89 9.05
N GLN A 51 5.76 1.45 9.32
CA GLN A 51 6.31 2.56 8.54
C GLN A 51 6.53 2.18 7.06
N VAL A 52 7.11 1.01 6.79
CA VAL A 52 7.35 0.54 5.41
C VAL A 52 6.04 0.30 4.67
N ILE A 53 5.03 -0.30 5.32
CA ILE A 53 3.69 -0.46 4.76
C ILE A 53 3.07 0.90 4.43
N ALA A 54 3.17 1.86 5.36
CA ALA A 54 2.64 3.20 5.15
C ALA A 54 3.34 3.95 4.01
N ILE A 55 4.64 3.70 3.79
CA ILE A 55 5.39 4.24 2.65
C ILE A 55 4.89 3.59 1.35
N ALA A 56 4.78 2.27 1.31
CA ALA A 56 4.35 1.53 0.13
C ALA A 56 2.88 1.79 -0.25
N ALA A 57 2.02 2.12 0.72
CA ALA A 57 0.63 2.45 0.47
C ALA A 57 0.44 3.82 -0.21
N LYS A 58 1.42 4.71 -0.14
CA LYS A 58 1.35 6.03 -0.77
C LYS A 58 1.74 5.93 -2.24
N LYS A 59 0.78 6.22 -3.12
CA LYS A 59 1.07 6.39 -4.54
C LYS A 59 2.01 7.58 -4.74
N THR A 60 2.98 7.43 -5.64
CA THR A 60 3.80 8.54 -6.12
C THR A 60 2.94 9.51 -6.94
N LYS A 61 3.44 10.73 -7.19
CA LYS A 61 2.72 11.69 -8.03
C LYS A 61 2.54 11.14 -9.45
N GLU A 62 3.57 10.48 -9.93
CA GLU A 62 3.63 9.86 -11.25
C GLU A 62 2.61 8.73 -11.35
N GLU A 63 2.51 7.87 -10.32
CA GLU A 63 1.49 6.82 -10.25
C GLU A 63 0.08 7.39 -10.18
N VAL A 64 -0.13 8.50 -9.47
CA VAL A 64 -1.43 9.18 -9.42
C VAL A 64 -1.79 9.75 -10.79
N ILE A 65 -0.86 10.42 -11.47
CA ILE A 65 -1.07 10.95 -12.82
C ILE A 65 -1.42 9.82 -13.79
N ALA A 66 -0.67 8.72 -13.76
CA ALA A 66 -0.95 7.57 -14.62
C ALA A 66 -2.35 6.97 -14.38
N VAL A 67 -2.79 6.91 -13.12
CA VAL A 67 -4.16 6.48 -12.78
C VAL A 67 -5.20 7.45 -13.33
N ILE A 68 -4.97 8.77 -13.23
CA ILE A 68 -5.87 9.79 -13.78
C ILE A 68 -5.94 9.70 -15.30
N GLU A 69 -4.80 9.59 -15.98
CA GLU A 69 -4.72 9.47 -17.44
C GLU A 69 -5.45 8.22 -17.94
N ALA A 70 -5.25 7.07 -17.29
CA ALA A 70 -5.96 5.84 -17.60
C ALA A 70 -7.48 5.99 -17.43
N GLY A 71 -7.91 6.57 -16.31
CA GLY A 71 -9.34 6.83 -16.06
C GLY A 71 -9.97 7.82 -17.05
N LEU A 72 -9.21 8.83 -17.48
CA LEU A 72 -9.67 9.79 -18.49
C LEU A 72 -9.80 9.14 -19.87
N ALA A 73 -8.85 8.28 -20.24
CA ALA A 73 -8.91 7.52 -21.48
C ALA A 73 -10.08 6.55 -21.52
N GLU A 74 -10.40 5.89 -20.40
CA GLU A 74 -11.53 4.96 -20.29
C GLU A 74 -12.89 5.66 -20.26
N SER A 75 -13.01 6.77 -19.52
CA SER A 75 -14.26 7.52 -19.41
C SER A 75 -14.55 8.42 -20.61
N GLY A 76 -13.55 8.67 -21.46
CA GLY A 76 -13.63 9.62 -22.58
C GLY A 76 -13.59 11.10 -22.13
N GLY A 77 -13.34 11.36 -20.84
CA GLY A 77 -13.39 12.70 -20.26
C GLY A 77 -14.80 13.18 -19.94
N ALA A 78 -14.87 14.32 -19.24
CA ALA A 78 -16.15 14.94 -18.90
C ALA A 78 -16.60 15.87 -20.04
N ASP A 79 -17.88 15.75 -20.41
CA ASP A 79 -18.53 16.62 -21.39
C ASP A 79 -18.88 17.98 -20.73
N PRO A 80 -18.21 19.09 -21.11
CA PRO A 80 -18.43 20.40 -20.48
C PRO A 80 -19.87 20.89 -20.61
N ASP A 81 -20.55 20.56 -21.71
CA ASP A 81 -21.92 21.01 -21.95
C ASP A 81 -22.89 20.31 -21.01
N LYS A 82 -22.65 19.03 -20.69
CA LYS A 82 -23.44 18.30 -19.69
C LYS A 82 -23.18 18.79 -18.26
N ILE A 83 -21.94 19.15 -17.94
CA ILE A 83 -21.61 19.72 -16.63
C ILE A 83 -22.36 21.05 -16.42
N LEU A 84 -22.38 21.91 -17.44
CA LEU A 84 -23.09 23.18 -17.38
C LEU A 84 -24.60 23.00 -17.31
N ALA A 85 -25.16 22.03 -18.05
CA ALA A 85 -26.57 21.68 -17.96
C ALA A 85 -26.97 21.25 -16.55
N TYR A 86 -26.22 20.34 -15.91
CA TYR A 86 -26.50 19.92 -14.53
C TYR A 86 -26.38 21.07 -13.51
N ARG A 87 -25.44 21.99 -13.71
CA ARG A 87 -25.31 23.19 -12.86
C ARG A 87 -26.52 24.11 -12.97
N ASP A 88 -27.04 24.29 -14.18
CA ASP A 88 -28.14 25.22 -14.44
C ASP A 88 -29.50 24.63 -14.07
N GLU A 89 -29.64 23.31 -14.06
CA GLU A 89 -30.80 22.60 -13.50
C GLU A 89 -30.95 22.77 -11.97
N GLU A 90 -29.85 22.98 -11.24
CA GLU A 90 -29.87 23.22 -9.78
C GLU A 90 -30.00 24.72 -9.40
N ARG A 91 -30.08 25.63 -10.37
CA ARG A 91 -30.28 27.06 -10.11
C ARG A 91 -31.76 27.42 -10.34
N PRO A 92 -32.55 27.71 -9.28
CA PRO A 92 -33.96 28.10 -9.41
C PRO A 92 -34.14 29.46 -10.09
#